data_AF-A0A6C0JPF4-F1
#
_entry.id   AF-A0A6C0JPF4-F1
#
_cell.length_a   1.000
_cell.length_b   1.000
_cell.length_c   1.000
_cell.angle_alpha   90.00
_cell.angle_beta   90.00
_cell.angle_gamma   90.00
#
_symmetry.space_group_name_H-M   'P 1'
#
loop_
_entity.id
_entity.type
_entity.pdbx_description
1 polymer ?
#
loop_
_entity_poly.entity_id
_entity_poly.type
_entity_poly.pdbx_seq_one_letter_code
_entity_poly.pdbx_strand_id
1 'polypeptide(L)'
;MELVTFYDNIYGKYNGKLYTFETVWDSFRPIGGIAWNGKQFVPIELYKTDLFSPHYGYLSADEKAECRRLTQETELSETKEIQDPIHLWRWYGEKNVKWWRDRPCVFSPCVSRDVDSWKKYLKFLDVRAKTLRRPFHGRGTRRLLPR
;
A
#
# COMPACT_ATOMS: atom_id res chain seq x y z
N MET A 1 -13.19 -5.43 -12.53
CA MET A 1 -12.34 -4.61 -11.64
C MET A 1 -10.92 -5.16 -11.73
N GLU A 2 -9.88 -4.32 -11.65
CA GLU A 2 -8.51 -4.86 -11.54
C GLU A 2 -8.24 -5.26 -10.09
N LEU A 3 -7.79 -6.49 -9.85
CA LEU A 3 -7.48 -6.98 -8.51
C LEU A 3 -5.99 -7.28 -8.32
N VAL A 4 -5.52 -6.99 -7.12
CA VAL A 4 -4.18 -7.36 -6.65
C VAL A 4 -4.25 -7.87 -5.22
N THR A 5 -3.42 -8.86 -4.90
CA THR A 5 -3.25 -9.35 -3.53
C THR A 5 -1.93 -8.82 -2.99
N PHE A 6 -1.96 -8.25 -1.80
CA PHE A 6 -0.79 -7.68 -1.14
C PHE A 6 -0.85 -7.96 0.37
N TYR A 7 0.11 -8.73 0.89
CA TYR A 7 0.18 -9.19 2.29
C TYR A 7 -1.19 -9.66 2.80
N ASP A 8 -1.76 -10.69 2.15
CA ASP A 8 -3.03 -11.35 2.48
C ASP A 8 -4.30 -10.50 2.32
N ASN A 9 -4.19 -9.26 1.84
CA ASN A 9 -5.32 -8.39 1.57
C ASN A 9 -5.56 -8.25 0.07
N ILE A 10 -6.82 -8.31 -0.35
CA ILE A 10 -7.21 -8.11 -1.74
C ILE A 10 -7.60 -6.64 -1.93
N TYR A 11 -6.94 -6.00 -2.89
CA TYR A 11 -7.22 -4.63 -3.29
C TYR A 11 -7.78 -4.60 -4.69
N GLY A 12 -8.78 -3.75 -4.90
CA GLY A 12 -9.46 -3.55 -6.17
C GLY A 12 -9.31 -2.13 -6.68
N LYS A 13 -9.12 -1.96 -7.98
CA LYS A 13 -9.13 -0.65 -8.63
C LYS A 13 -10.20 -0.63 -9.72
N TYR A 14 -11.12 0.33 -9.62
CA TYR A 14 -12.22 0.50 -10.56
C TYR A 14 -12.53 1.99 -10.75
N ASN A 15 -12.64 2.44 -12.00
CA ASN A 15 -12.92 3.85 -12.36
C ASN A 15 -12.03 4.88 -11.63
N GLY A 16 -10.76 4.55 -11.38
CA GLY A 16 -9.82 5.42 -10.67
C GLY A 16 -10.03 5.51 -9.15
N LYS A 17 -10.99 4.78 -8.59
CA LYS A 17 -11.18 4.57 -7.15
C LYS A 17 -10.46 3.28 -6.71
N LEU A 18 -10.02 3.28 -5.46
CA LEU A 18 -9.36 2.15 -4.81
C LEU A 18 -10.30 1.53 -3.78
N TYR A 19 -10.28 0.21 -3.71
CA TYR A 19 -11.12 -0.59 -2.84
C TYR A 19 -10.28 -1.63 -2.09
N THR A 20 -10.70 -2.00 -0.89
CA THR A 20 -10.20 -3.16 -0.16
C THR A 20 -11.34 -4.15 0.01
N PHE A 21 -11.06 -5.44 -0.18
CA PHE A 21 -12.01 -6.49 0.19
C PHE A 21 -11.88 -6.76 1.68
N GLU A 22 -12.98 -6.66 2.43
CA GLU A 22 -13.01 -7.09 3.83
C GLU A 22 -13.74 -8.41 3.96
N THR A 23 -13.04 -9.42 4.44
CA THR A 23 -13.60 -10.75 4.68
C THR A 23 -14.73 -10.73 5.73
N VAL A 24 -14.63 -9.84 6.72
CA VAL A 24 -15.64 -9.71 7.79
C VAL A 24 -16.98 -9.19 7.24
N TRP A 25 -16.95 -8.37 6.20
CA TRP A 25 -18.16 -7.77 5.62
C TRP A 25 -18.58 -8.44 4.31
N ASP A 26 -17.77 -9.37 3.82
CA ASP A 26 -17.91 -10.06 2.54
C ASP A 26 -18.21 -9.08 1.39
N SER A 27 -17.48 -7.97 1.38
CA SER A 27 -17.77 -6.84 0.49
C SER A 27 -16.55 -5.95 0.30
N PHE A 28 -16.44 -5.37 -0.89
CA PHE A 28 -15.51 -4.28 -1.15
C PHE A 28 -15.88 -3.02 -0.38
N ARG A 29 -14.86 -2.23 -0.03
CA ARG A 29 -15.00 -0.91 0.57
C ARG A 29 -14.05 0.09 -0.05
N PRO A 30 -14.49 1.34 -0.26
CA PRO A 30 -13.62 2.38 -0.79
C PRO A 30 -12.53 2.77 0.23
N ILE A 31 -11.31 2.94 -0.26
CA ILE A 31 -10.15 3.36 0.54
C ILE A 31 -9.38 4.47 -0.17
N GLY A 32 -8.67 5.29 0.60
CA GLY A 32 -7.89 6.41 0.06
C GLY A 32 -6.51 6.01 -0.48
N GLY A 33 -5.96 4.90 0.00
CA GLY A 33 -4.60 4.45 -0.30
C GLY A 33 -4.16 3.37 0.67
N ILE A 34 -2.91 2.91 0.54
CA ILE A 34 -2.33 1.87 1.40
C ILE A 34 -1.04 2.41 2.01
N ALA A 35 -0.96 2.39 3.34
CA ALA A 35 0.08 3.09 4.06
C ALA A 35 0.68 2.27 5.19
N TRP A 36 1.94 2.55 5.51
CA TRP A 36 2.64 1.95 6.64
C TRP A 36 2.18 2.58 7.97
N ASN A 37 1.72 1.75 8.92
CA ASN A 37 1.30 2.21 10.25
C ASN A 37 2.37 2.07 11.35
N GLY A 38 3.57 1.61 11.02
CA GLY A 38 4.64 1.32 12.00
C GLY A 38 4.83 -0.17 12.29
N LYS A 39 3.88 -1.02 11.88
CA LYS A 39 3.91 -2.47 12.07
C LYS A 39 3.60 -3.25 10.80
N GLN A 40 2.60 -2.81 10.04
CA GLN A 40 2.14 -3.44 8.80
C GLN A 40 1.57 -2.38 7.84
N PHE A 41 1.29 -2.79 6.60
CA PHE A 41 0.52 -1.97 5.68
C PHE A 41 -0.96 -2.06 6.01
N VAL A 42 -1.63 -0.91 6.02
CA VAL A 42 -3.05 -0.80 6.29
C VAL A 42 -3.71 0.12 5.26
N PRO A 43 -4.98 -0.13 4.90
CA PRO A 43 -5.74 0.81 4.10
C PRO A 43 -5.93 2.12 4.87
N ILE A 44 -5.85 3.25 4.15
CA ILE A 44 -6.26 4.56 4.65
C ILE A 44 -7.79 4.62 4.51
N GLU A 45 -8.46 4.55 5.64
CA GLU A 45 -9.91 4.57 5.73
C GLU A 45 -10.47 5.96 5.41
N LEU A 46 -11.52 6.03 4.57
CA LEU A 46 -12.18 7.28 4.20
C LEU A 46 -13.44 7.56 5.03
N TYR A 47 -14.26 6.53 5.29
CA TYR A 47 -15.62 6.69 5.80
C TYR A 47 -15.89 5.91 7.11
N LYS A 48 -14.85 5.66 7.91
CA LYS A 48 -14.93 4.99 9.23
C LYS A 48 -14.96 5.97 10.41
N THR A 49 -15.63 7.11 10.27
CA THR A 49 -15.68 8.14 11.32
C THR A 49 -16.79 7.92 12.35
N ASP A 50 -17.98 7.50 11.92
CA ASP A 50 -19.15 7.33 12.79
C ASP A 50 -19.71 5.90 12.74
N LEU A 51 -19.52 5.16 13.83
CA LEU A 51 -19.96 3.77 14.00
C LEU A 51 -21.48 3.58 13.91
N PHE A 52 -22.26 4.63 14.20
CA PHE A 52 -23.73 4.55 14.18
C PHE A 52 -24.32 4.98 12.83
N SER A 53 -23.47 5.33 11.86
CA SER A 53 -23.93 5.64 10.51
C SER A 53 -24.55 4.41 9.85
N PRO A 54 -25.76 4.50 9.26
CA PRO A 54 -26.37 3.43 8.46
C PRO A 54 -25.50 2.96 7.28
N HIS A 55 -24.55 3.80 6.87
CA HIS A 55 -23.65 3.57 5.75
C HIS A 55 -22.18 3.48 6.22
N TYR A 56 -21.92 3.08 7.47
CA TYR A 56 -20.56 2.97 8.02
C TYR A 56 -19.59 2.28 7.05
N GLY A 57 -18.46 2.94 6.77
CA GLY A 57 -17.46 2.45 5.81
C GLY A 57 -17.74 2.80 4.33
N TYR A 58 -18.83 3.51 4.04
CA TYR A 58 -19.23 3.98 2.72
C TYR A 58 -19.64 5.46 2.78
N LEU A 59 -19.55 6.17 1.64
CA LEU A 59 -20.02 7.56 1.57
C LEU A 59 -21.56 7.64 1.60
N SER A 60 -22.23 6.73 0.91
CA SER A 60 -23.69 6.73 0.72
C SER A 60 -24.26 5.32 0.54
N ALA A 61 -25.60 5.22 0.56
CA ALA A 61 -26.30 3.98 0.24
C ALA A 61 -26.01 3.48 -1.19
N ASP A 62 -25.86 4.40 -2.14
CA ASP A 62 -25.59 4.08 -3.54
C ASP A 62 -24.19 3.47 -3.71
N GLU A 63 -23.18 4.03 -3.03
CA GLU A 63 -21.82 3.49 -3.07
C GLU A 63 -21.74 2.10 -2.41
N LYS A 64 -22.55 1.87 -1.37
CA LYS A 64 -22.70 0.54 -0.76
C LYS A 64 -23.33 -0.46 -1.74
N ALA A 65 -24.34 -0.05 -2.51
CA ALA A 65 -24.93 -0.88 -3.55
C ALA A 65 -23.93 -1.17 -4.68
N GLU A 66 -23.15 -0.17 -5.09
CA GLU A 66 -22.09 -0.34 -6.09
C GLU A 66 -21.01 -1.32 -5.60
N CYS A 67 -20.55 -1.21 -4.36
CA CYS A 67 -19.55 -2.13 -3.81
C CYS A 67 -20.07 -3.57 -3.73
N ARG A 68 -21.35 -3.76 -3.41
CA ARG A 68 -21.99 -5.09 -3.45
C ARG A 68 -22.03 -5.65 -4.86
N ARG A 69 -22.42 -4.84 -5.85
CA ARG A 69 -22.42 -5.22 -7.27
C ARG A 69 -21.01 -5.62 -7.72
N LEU A 70 -20.00 -4.81 -7.38
CA LEU A 70 -18.60 -5.12 -7.69
C LEU A 70 -18.13 -6.42 -7.05
N THR A 71 -18.58 -6.71 -5.83
CA THR A 71 -18.24 -7.96 -5.13
C THR A 71 -18.85 -9.18 -5.84
N GLN A 72 -20.08 -9.08 -6.33
CA GLN A 72 -20.75 -10.17 -7.04
C GLN A 72 -20.20 -10.41 -8.44
N GLU A 73 -19.81 -9.35 -9.14
CA GLU A 73 -19.30 -9.43 -10.52
C GLU A 73 -17.82 -9.82 -10.59
N THR A 74 -17.06 -9.65 -9.51
CA THR A 74 -15.60 -9.85 -9.54
C THR A 74 -15.23 -11.21 -8.94
N GLU A 75 -14.52 -12.01 -9.73
CA GLU A 75 -13.94 -13.27 -9.25
C GLU A 75 -12.69 -13.02 -8.40
N LEU A 76 -12.74 -13.37 -7.11
CA LEU A 76 -11.64 -13.17 -6.17
C LEU A 76 -10.45 -14.13 -6.38
N SER A 77 -10.63 -15.18 -7.19
CA SER A 77 -9.59 -16.16 -7.51
C SER A 77 -8.52 -15.64 -8.47
N GLU A 78 -8.83 -14.63 -9.30
CA GLU A 78 -7.92 -14.12 -10.34
C GLU A 78 -7.09 -12.92 -9.87
N THR A 79 -6.52 -13.00 -8.66
CA THR A 79 -5.73 -11.89 -8.10
C THR A 79 -4.25 -12.00 -8.47
N LYS A 80 -3.63 -10.88 -8.85
CA LYS A 80 -2.18 -10.81 -9.05
C LYS A 80 -1.50 -10.51 -7.73
N GLU A 81 -0.61 -11.39 -7.27
CA GLU A 81 0.15 -11.14 -6.05
C GLU A 81 1.26 -10.10 -6.28
N ILE A 82 1.29 -9.08 -5.43
CA ILE A 82 2.36 -8.08 -5.37
C ILE A 82 2.96 -8.14 -3.98
N GLN A 83 4.28 -8.29 -3.89
CA GLN A 83 5.00 -8.27 -2.62
C GLN A 83 5.75 -6.94 -2.37
N ASP A 84 6.16 -6.26 -3.45
CA ASP A 84 6.87 -4.98 -3.36
C ASP A 84 5.87 -3.80 -3.21
N PRO A 85 5.93 -3.04 -2.10
CA PRO A 85 5.08 -1.86 -1.91
C PRO A 85 5.21 -0.82 -3.03
N ILE A 86 6.38 -0.72 -3.67
CA ILE A 86 6.62 0.26 -4.74
C ILE A 86 5.77 -0.07 -5.97
N HIS A 87 5.64 -1.36 -6.30
CA HIS A 87 4.79 -1.80 -7.40
C HIS A 87 3.31 -1.55 -7.09
N LEU A 88 2.90 -1.79 -5.84
CA LEU A 88 1.55 -1.51 -5.39
C LEU A 88 1.19 -0.03 -5.54
N TRP A 89 2.04 0.88 -5.04
CA TRP A 89 1.80 2.32 -5.12
C TRP A 89 1.82 2.84 -6.56
N ARG A 90 2.64 2.27 -7.43
CA ARG A 90 2.63 2.58 -8.87
C ARG A 90 1.34 2.13 -9.55
N TRP A 91 0.83 0.95 -9.20
CA TRP A 91 -0.37 0.38 -9.80
C TRP A 91 -1.61 1.26 -9.61
N TYR A 92 -1.83 1.77 -8.40
CA TYR A 92 -2.97 2.66 -8.14
C TYR A 92 -2.64 4.16 -8.28
N GLY A 93 -1.37 4.52 -8.49
CA GLY A 93 -0.95 5.90 -8.76
C GLY A 93 -0.93 6.78 -7.52
N GLU A 94 -0.38 6.28 -6.41
CA GLU A 94 -0.30 7.02 -5.15
C GLU A 94 0.48 8.33 -5.30
N LYS A 95 -0.10 9.43 -4.78
CA LYS A 95 0.50 10.77 -4.84
C LYS A 95 1.25 11.13 -3.57
N ASN A 96 0.94 10.47 -2.45
CA ASN A 96 1.52 10.78 -1.13
C ASN A 96 2.82 10.02 -0.82
N VAL A 97 3.52 9.54 -1.85
CA VAL A 97 4.78 8.83 -1.70
C VAL A 97 5.88 9.79 -1.24
N LYS A 98 6.46 9.53 -0.07
CA LYS A 98 7.56 10.33 0.48
C LYS A 98 8.84 9.51 0.50
N TRP A 99 9.97 10.14 0.19
CA TRP A 99 11.26 9.47 0.31
C TRP A 99 11.63 9.32 1.79
N TRP A 100 11.81 8.07 2.25
CA TRP A 100 12.24 7.77 3.62
C TRP A 100 13.56 6.99 3.57
N ARG A 101 14.64 7.72 3.88
CA ARG A 101 16.03 7.23 3.86
C ARG A 101 16.48 6.74 2.49
N ASP A 102 16.23 5.48 2.17
CA ASP A 102 16.77 4.80 1.00
C ASP A 102 15.69 4.37 -0.02
N ARG A 103 14.40 4.64 0.25
CA ARG A 103 13.29 4.24 -0.61
C ARG A 103 12.04 5.10 -0.44
N PRO A 104 11.13 5.10 -1.45
CA PRO A 104 9.81 5.69 -1.29
C PRO A 104 8.98 4.94 -0.24
N CYS A 105 8.16 5.65 0.51
CA CYS A 105 7.23 5.10 1.48
C CYS A 105 5.99 6.00 1.65
N VAL A 106 4.84 5.36 1.88
CA VAL A 106 3.57 6.02 2.21
C VAL A 106 3.27 5.72 3.68
N PHE A 107 2.83 6.73 4.43
CA PHE A 107 2.70 6.65 5.88
C PHE A 107 1.28 6.95 6.32
N SER A 108 0.79 6.14 7.26
CA SER A 108 -0.42 6.46 8.02
C SER A 108 -0.20 7.73 8.84
N PRO A 109 -1.25 8.51 9.15
CA PRO A 109 -1.17 9.54 10.17
C PRO A 109 -0.57 8.97 11.47
N CYS A 110 0.28 9.75 12.13
CA CYS A 110 0.86 9.46 13.45
C CYS A 110 1.94 8.38 13.57
N VAL A 111 2.50 7.86 12.46
CA VAL A 111 3.63 6.90 12.53
C VAL A 111 4.97 7.60 12.80
N SER A 112 5.76 7.04 13.72
CA SER A 112 7.11 7.53 14.01
C SER A 112 8.06 7.25 12.83
N ARG A 113 8.97 8.18 12.53
CA ARG A 113 9.91 8.11 11.39
C ARG A 113 11.38 7.98 11.81
N ASP A 114 11.59 7.55 13.04
CA ASP A 114 12.87 7.34 13.70
C ASP A 114 13.63 6.12 13.13
N VAL A 115 14.86 5.92 13.60
CA VAL A 115 15.73 4.82 13.17
C VAL A 115 15.14 3.45 13.52
N ASP A 116 14.43 3.32 14.64
CA ASP A 116 13.93 2.02 15.07
C ASP A 116 12.65 1.65 14.33
N SER A 117 11.77 2.62 14.05
CA SER A 117 10.67 2.45 13.08
C SER A 117 11.19 2.03 11.70
N TRP A 118 12.31 2.60 11.27
CA TRP A 118 12.96 2.19 10.01
C TRP A 118 13.41 0.73 10.00
N LYS A 119 14.05 0.26 11.08
CA LYS A 119 14.45 -1.14 11.22
C LYS A 119 13.23 -2.08 11.21
N LYS A 120 12.12 -1.67 11.86
CA LYS A 120 10.86 -2.44 11.84
C LYS A 120 10.30 -2.57 10.43
N TYR A 121 10.30 -1.47 9.67
CA TYR A 121 9.87 -1.47 8.27
C TYR A 121 10.70 -2.44 7.41
N LEU A 122 12.03 -2.38 7.53
CA LEU A 122 12.94 -3.28 6.81
C LEU A 122 12.74 -4.74 7.18
N LYS A 123 12.55 -5.02 8.47
CA LYS A 123 12.29 -6.37 8.97
C LYS A 123 10.96 -6.92 8.44
N PHE A 124 9.91 -6.10 8.40
CA PHE A 124 8.60 -6.49 7.88
C PHE A 124 8.67 -6.87 6.40
N LEU A 125 9.39 -6.09 5.61
CA LEU A 125 9.58 -6.35 4.18
C LEU A 125 10.62 -7.45 3.88
N ASP A 126 11.28 -8.00 4.90
CA ASP A 126 12.43 -8.91 4.77
C ASP A 126 13.52 -8.41 3.82
N VAL A 127 13.84 -7.11 3.92
CA VAL A 127 14.83 -6.44 3.06
C VAL A 127 15.92 -5.78 3.88
N ARG A 128 17.12 -5.72 3.31
CA ARG A 128 18.24 -4.99 3.91
C ARG A 128 18.16 -3.49 3.61
N ALA A 129 18.72 -2.70 4.52
CA ALA A 129 18.97 -1.28 4.28
C ALA A 129 19.94 -1.13 3.11
N LYS A 130 19.58 -0.32 2.11
CA LYS A 130 20.51 0.07 1.06
C LYS A 130 21.43 1.13 1.66
N THR A 131 22.67 0.76 1.92
CA THR A 131 23.71 1.76 2.14
C THR A 131 23.93 2.45 0.80
N LEU A 132 23.72 3.76 0.71
CA LEU A 132 24.30 4.56 -0.37
C LEU A 132 25.78 4.22 -0.36
N ARG A 133 26.26 3.46 -1.35
CA ARG A 133 27.71 3.35 -1.57
C ARG A 133 28.14 4.78 -1.83
N ARG A 134 28.90 5.36 -0.91
CA ARG A 134 29.56 6.65 -1.19
C ARG A 134 30.25 6.48 -2.53
N PRO A 135 30.05 7.39 -3.50
CA PRO A 135 30.91 7.37 -4.68
C PRO A 135 32.35 7.33 -4.18
N PHE A 136 33.11 6.35 -4.66
CA PHE A 136 34.48 6.16 -4.22
C PHE A 136 35.26 7.43 -4.60
N HIS A 137 35.54 8.29 -3.63
CA HIS A 137 36.30 9.52 -3.83
C HIS A 137 37.82 9.30 -3.89
N GLY A 138 38.27 8.04 -3.86
CA GLY A 138 39.68 7.69 -4.05
C GLY A 138 40.06 7.64 -5.53
N ARG A 139 41.36 7.76 -5.84
CA ARG A 139 41.89 7.42 -7.17
C ARG A 139 41.66 5.93 -7.41
N GLY A 140 40.67 5.59 -8.23
CA GLY A 140 40.45 4.20 -8.65
C GLY A 140 41.67 3.70 -9.41
N THR A 141 42.23 2.56 -9.01
CA THR A 141 43.17 1.82 -9.88
C THR A 141 42.41 1.34 -11.11
N ARG A 142 42.99 1.53 -12.30
CA ARG A 142 42.45 1.22 -13.64
C ARG A 142 41.75 -0.15 -13.79
N ARG A 143 41.97 -1.10 -12.87
CA ARG A 143 41.33 -2.42 -12.80
C ARG A 143 39.84 -2.41 -12.41
N LEU A 144 39.32 -1.36 -11.77
CA LEU A 144 37.95 -1.31 -11.26
C LEU A 144 36.97 -0.55 -12.16
N LEU A 145 37.42 -0.05 -13.32
CA LEU A 145 36.55 0.57 -14.30
C LEU A 145 35.91 -0.54 -15.16
N PRO A 146 34.57 -0.61 -15.27
CA PRO A 146 33.93 -1.51 -16.22
C PRO A 146 34.39 -1.13 -17.64
N ARG A 147 34.68 -2.14 -18.46
CA ARG A 147 35.05 -1.96 -19.87
C ARG A 147 33.88 -1.41 -20.69
#